data_AF-A0A3D0PN37-F1
#
_entry.id   AF-A0A3D0PN37-F1
#
_cell.length_a   1.000
_cell.length_b   1.000
_cell.length_c   1.000
_cell.angle_alpha   90.00
_cell.angle_beta   90.00
_cell.angle_gamma   90.00
#
_symmetry.space_group_name_H-M   'P 1'
#
loop_
_entity.id
_entity.type
_entity.pdbx_description
1 polymer ?
#
loop_
_entity_poly.entity_id
_entity_poly.type
_entity_poly.pdbx_seq_one_letter_code
_entity_poly.pdbx_strand_id
1 'polypeptide(L)'
;MSITTFLSVFKSIPAPPAKIFVTIHNYLYRRAHFMNDENTNYLKQHIDILSFRDLAPGTITTYSSYMTQFIEWTESLLSSKPLSDISWEELRSYIRFLKEVRELNPRTVNVHIAQLRDFYQYILHRDWDRYQILMQATRYTAYAMDSDFICMKQALTS
;
A
#
# COMPACT_ATOMS: atom_id res chain seq x y z
N MET A 1 6.36 2.73 20.70
CA MET A 1 7.73 2.36 20.31
C MET A 1 8.20 3.32 19.22
N SER A 2 9.40 3.88 19.32
CA SER A 2 9.92 4.86 18.35
C SER A 2 10.30 4.19 17.03
N ILE A 3 10.02 4.84 15.89
CA ILE A 3 10.35 4.38 14.52
C ILE A 3 11.85 4.06 14.36
N THR A 4 12.70 4.70 15.15
CA THR A 4 14.16 4.46 15.18
C THR A 4 14.52 3.07 15.70
N THR A 5 13.76 2.52 16.65
CA THR A 5 13.97 1.16 17.18
C THR A 5 13.54 0.10 16.15
N PHE A 6 12.57 0.41 15.30
CA PHE A 6 12.07 -0.49 14.26
C PHE A 6 13.13 -0.73 13.17
N LEU A 7 13.82 0.32 12.70
CA LEU A 7 14.88 0.19 11.70
C LEU A 7 16.12 -0.58 12.20
N SER A 8 16.39 -0.55 13.51
CA SER A 8 17.51 -1.32 14.08
C SER A 8 17.23 -2.83 14.16
N VAL A 9 15.98 -3.25 14.36
CA VAL A 9 15.60 -4.67 14.41
C VAL A 9 15.70 -5.34 13.04
N PHE A 10 15.39 -4.62 11.96
CA PHE A 10 15.48 -5.16 10.60
C PHE A 10 16.92 -5.22 10.05
N LYS A 11 17.85 -4.39 10.56
CA LYS A 11 19.26 -4.39 10.13
C LYS A 11 20.09 -5.58 10.64
N SER A 12 19.61 -6.31 11.65
CA SER A 12 20.36 -7.39 12.30
C SER A 12 20.05 -8.80 11.81
N ILE A 13 19.13 -8.98 10.84
CA ILE A 13 18.81 -10.29 10.28
C ILE A 13 19.61 -10.47 8.98
N PRO A 14 20.57 -11.41 8.88
CA PRO A 14 21.26 -11.68 7.64
C PRO A 14 20.24 -12.24 6.63
N ALA A 15 20.01 -11.51 5.54
CA ALA A 15 18.96 -11.80 4.58
C ALA A 15 19.24 -13.10 3.78
N PRO A 16 18.38 -14.13 3.86
CA PRO A 16 18.35 -15.19 2.86
C PRO A 16 17.80 -14.63 1.53
N PRO A 17 18.06 -15.26 0.38
CA PRO A 17 17.67 -14.74 -0.93
C PRO A 17 16.16 -14.41 -1.00
N ALA A 18 15.86 -13.12 -1.21
CA ALA A 18 14.56 -12.46 -0.96
C ALA A 18 13.33 -13.07 -1.65
N LYS A 19 13.50 -13.81 -2.75
CA LYS A 19 12.37 -14.29 -3.57
C LYS A 19 11.68 -15.54 -3.01
N ILE A 20 12.45 -16.43 -2.37
CA ILE A 20 11.93 -17.71 -1.86
C ILE A 20 11.37 -17.52 -0.45
N PHE A 21 12.07 -16.72 0.38
CA PHE A 21 11.66 -16.44 1.76
C PHE A 21 10.35 -15.65 1.85
N VAL A 22 10.15 -14.60 1.04
CA VAL A 22 8.90 -13.82 1.05
C VAL A 22 7.71 -14.64 0.58
N THR A 23 7.88 -15.50 -0.44
CA THR A 23 6.80 -16.34 -0.96
C THR A 23 6.38 -17.41 0.04
N ILE A 24 7.34 -18.09 0.66
CA ILE A 24 7.08 -19.14 1.66
C ILE A 24 6.62 -18.53 2.99
N HIS A 25 7.19 -17.40 3.44
CA HIS A 25 6.73 -16.68 4.62
C HIS A 25 5.31 -16.15 4.42
N ASN A 26 5.01 -15.49 3.30
CA ASN A 26 3.64 -15.03 3.02
C ASN A 26 2.65 -16.21 2.90
N TYR A 27 3.06 -17.36 2.36
CA TYR A 27 2.20 -18.55 2.26
C TYR A 27 1.95 -19.23 3.62
N LEU A 28 3.00 -19.40 4.43
CA LEU A 28 2.92 -20.01 5.76
C LEU A 28 2.26 -19.07 6.78
N TYR A 29 2.49 -17.76 6.68
CA TYR A 29 1.87 -16.74 7.52
C TYR A 29 0.40 -16.53 7.16
N ARG A 30 0.05 -16.45 5.86
CA ARG A 30 -1.35 -16.43 5.36
C ARG A 30 -2.19 -17.61 5.82
N ARG A 31 -1.57 -18.76 6.08
CA ARG A 31 -2.25 -19.97 6.58
C ARG A 31 -2.40 -20.00 8.10
N ALA A 32 -1.60 -19.21 8.84
CA ALA A 32 -1.54 -19.27 10.31
C ALA A 32 -2.16 -18.05 11.01
N HIS A 33 -2.18 -16.88 10.36
CA HIS A 33 -2.77 -15.66 10.91
C HIS A 33 -4.13 -15.39 10.23
N PHE A 34 -5.21 -15.63 10.95
CA PHE A 34 -6.54 -15.19 10.52
C PHE A 34 -6.57 -13.66 10.63
N MET A 35 -6.77 -12.95 9.51
CA MET A 35 -7.09 -11.51 9.56
C MET A 35 -8.31 -11.33 10.46
N ASN A 36 -8.35 -10.24 11.22
CA ASN A 36 -9.53 -10.02 12.06
C ASN A 36 -10.81 -9.86 11.20
N ASP A 37 -11.98 -10.09 11.80
CA ASP A 37 -13.24 -10.15 11.07
C ASP A 37 -13.60 -8.81 10.39
N GLU A 38 -13.25 -7.68 11.03
CA GLU A 38 -13.48 -6.34 10.49
C GLU A 38 -12.62 -6.11 9.23
N ASN A 39 -11.34 -6.44 9.30
CA ASN A 39 -10.39 -6.36 8.20
C ASN A 39 -10.75 -7.29 7.04
N THR A 40 -11.26 -8.48 7.36
CA THR A 40 -11.81 -9.40 6.37
C THR A 40 -13.03 -8.80 5.67
N ASN A 41 -13.88 -8.06 6.38
CA ASN A 41 -15.02 -7.35 5.79
C ASN A 41 -14.55 -6.21 4.85
N TYR A 42 -13.57 -5.40 5.27
CA TYR A 42 -13.00 -4.36 4.40
C TYR A 42 -12.37 -4.93 3.13
N LEU A 43 -11.68 -6.06 3.23
CA LEU A 43 -11.11 -6.73 2.05
C LEU A 43 -12.20 -7.23 1.09
N LYS A 44 -13.31 -7.76 1.61
CA LYS A 44 -14.47 -8.17 0.78
C LYS A 44 -15.09 -6.97 0.07
N GLN A 45 -15.28 -5.86 0.77
CA GLN A 45 -15.78 -4.62 0.16
C GLN A 45 -14.83 -4.10 -0.93
N HIS A 46 -13.52 -4.21 -0.72
CA HIS A 46 -12.53 -3.86 -1.75
C HIS A 46 -12.64 -4.73 -3.00
N ILE A 47 -12.76 -6.05 -2.82
CA ILE A 47 -12.95 -6.99 -3.94
C ILE A 47 -14.25 -6.66 -4.70
N ASP A 48 -15.31 -6.34 -3.96
CA ASP A 48 -16.61 -5.96 -4.54
C ASP A 48 -16.47 -4.69 -5.39
N ILE A 49 -15.84 -3.63 -4.86
CA ILE A 49 -15.56 -2.39 -5.60
C ILE A 49 -14.73 -2.64 -6.86
N LEU A 50 -13.71 -3.51 -6.78
CA LEU A 50 -12.90 -3.86 -7.94
C LEU A 50 -13.70 -4.63 -9.01
N SER A 51 -14.71 -5.40 -8.60
CA SER A 51 -15.55 -6.15 -9.54
C SER A 51 -16.39 -5.25 -10.44
N PHE A 52 -16.76 -4.04 -9.97
CA PHE A 52 -17.49 -3.05 -10.78
C PHE A 52 -16.63 -2.38 -11.87
N ARG A 53 -15.31 -2.57 -11.86
CA ARG A 53 -14.38 -1.89 -12.79
C ARG A 53 -14.11 -2.64 -14.09
N ASP A 54 -14.90 -3.67 -14.40
CA ASP A 54 -14.72 -4.54 -15.58
C ASP A 54 -13.27 -5.05 -15.75
N LEU A 55 -12.60 -5.31 -14.62
CA LEU A 55 -11.21 -5.76 -14.62
C LEU A 55 -11.12 -7.25 -14.93
N ALA A 56 -10.04 -7.65 -15.61
CA ALA A 56 -9.73 -9.06 -15.78
C ALA A 56 -9.63 -9.76 -14.41
N PRO A 57 -10.12 -11.00 -14.24
CA PRO A 57 -10.12 -11.70 -12.95
C PRO A 57 -8.74 -11.78 -12.29
N GLY A 58 -7.69 -12.03 -13.08
CA GLY A 58 -6.30 -12.06 -12.58
C GLY A 58 -5.82 -10.71 -12.05
N THR A 59 -6.34 -9.60 -12.57
CA THR A 59 -6.07 -8.25 -12.08
C THR A 59 -6.72 -8.03 -10.72
N ILE A 60 -7.98 -8.45 -10.56
CA ILE A 60 -8.70 -8.39 -9.28
C ILE A 60 -7.94 -9.19 -8.22
N THR A 61 -7.52 -10.42 -8.53
CA THR A 61 -6.70 -11.24 -7.62
C THR A 61 -5.41 -10.54 -7.24
N THR A 62 -4.73 -9.92 -8.20
CA THR A 62 -3.46 -9.21 -7.96
C THR A 62 -3.67 -8.01 -7.05
N TYR A 63 -4.65 -7.16 -7.32
CA TYR A 63 -4.93 -5.97 -6.51
C TYR A 63 -5.41 -6.32 -5.11
N SER A 64 -6.27 -7.34 -5.00
CA SER A 64 -6.70 -7.87 -3.70
C SER A 64 -5.51 -8.38 -2.89
N SER A 65 -4.53 -9.03 -3.54
CA SER A 65 -3.32 -9.48 -2.86
C SER A 65 -2.47 -8.33 -2.32
N TYR A 66 -2.46 -7.17 -2.99
CA TYR A 66 -1.75 -5.98 -2.51
C TYR A 66 -2.43 -5.40 -1.26
N MET A 67 -3.76 -5.39 -1.24
CA MET A 67 -4.51 -4.96 -0.06
C MET A 67 -4.36 -5.94 1.10
N THR A 68 -4.40 -7.25 0.87
CA THR A 68 -4.10 -8.25 1.90
C THR A 68 -2.73 -7.99 2.54
N GLN A 69 -1.69 -7.74 1.73
CA GLN A 69 -0.34 -7.44 2.25
C GLN A 69 -0.30 -6.16 3.08
N PHE A 70 -1.07 -5.14 2.74
CA PHE A 70 -1.17 -3.93 3.55
C PHE A 70 -1.80 -4.24 4.91
N ILE A 71 -2.93 -4.94 4.92
CA ILE A 71 -3.65 -5.24 6.15
C ILE A 71 -2.82 -6.14 7.08
N GLU A 72 -2.21 -7.19 6.55
CA GLU A 72 -1.29 -8.05 7.31
C GLU A 72 -0.12 -7.26 7.93
N TRP A 73 0.44 -6.32 7.17
CA TRP A 73 1.49 -5.42 7.67
C TRP A 73 0.97 -4.53 8.82
N THR A 74 -0.26 -4.01 8.72
CA THR A 74 -0.86 -3.20 9.78
C THR A 74 -1.18 -4.01 11.03
N GLU A 75 -1.75 -5.21 10.89
CA GLU A 75 -2.07 -6.07 12.04
C GLU A 75 -0.81 -6.50 12.79
N SER A 76 0.25 -6.86 12.06
CA SER A 76 1.51 -7.31 12.67
C SER A 76 2.29 -6.20 13.37
N LEU A 77 2.22 -4.95 12.89
CA LEU A 77 3.08 -3.87 13.36
C LEU A 77 2.37 -2.76 14.15
N LEU A 78 1.07 -2.57 13.96
CA LEU A 78 0.29 -1.48 14.58
C LEU A 78 -0.65 -1.96 15.69
N SER A 79 -0.40 -3.15 16.26
CA SER A 79 -1.11 -3.65 17.45
C SER A 79 -2.64 -3.61 17.33
N SER A 80 -3.18 -4.03 16.19
CA SER A 80 -4.63 -4.06 15.91
C SER A 80 -5.33 -2.70 15.94
N LYS A 81 -4.60 -1.61 15.67
CA LYS A 81 -5.21 -0.31 15.38
C LYS A 81 -6.21 -0.45 14.20
N PRO A 82 -7.41 0.14 14.29
CA PRO A 82 -8.37 0.07 13.19
C PRO A 82 -7.78 0.72 11.94
N LEU A 83 -8.04 0.14 10.75
CA LEU A 83 -7.50 0.63 9.47
C LEU A 83 -7.88 2.08 9.20
N SER A 84 -9.03 2.50 9.73
CA SER A 84 -9.50 3.87 9.67
C SER A 84 -8.52 4.81 10.37
N ASP A 85 -7.99 4.49 11.55
CA ASP A 85 -7.17 5.42 12.34
C ASP A 85 -5.68 5.47 11.95
N ILE A 86 -5.31 4.79 10.86
CA ILE A 86 -3.94 4.83 10.34
C ILE A 86 -3.61 6.25 9.88
N SER A 87 -2.52 6.78 10.41
CA SER A 87 -1.96 8.09 10.12
C SER A 87 -1.15 8.08 8.83
N TRP A 88 -0.94 9.28 8.26
CA TRP A 88 -0.07 9.45 7.09
C TRP A 88 1.37 8.99 7.32
N GLU A 89 1.88 9.08 8.55
CA GLU A 89 3.22 8.60 8.89
C GLU A 89 3.32 7.06 8.84
N GLU A 90 2.30 6.37 9.32
CA GLU A 90 2.21 4.91 9.26
C GLU A 90 2.07 4.44 7.80
N LEU A 91 1.27 5.12 6.98
CA LEU A 91 1.19 4.85 5.54
C LEU A 91 2.54 5.06 4.83
N ARG A 92 3.25 6.16 5.12
CA ARG A 92 4.61 6.39 4.58
C ARG A 92 5.58 5.30 5.01
N SER A 93 5.43 4.78 6.24
CA SER A 93 6.23 3.67 6.74
C SER A 93 5.96 2.38 5.98
N TYR A 94 4.70 2.10 5.63
CA TYR A 94 4.35 0.99 4.74
C TYR A 94 4.97 1.14 3.35
N ILE A 95 4.88 2.32 2.74
CA ILE A 95 5.51 2.57 1.43
C ILE A 95 7.03 2.42 1.50
N ARG A 96 7.66 2.87 2.59
CA ARG A 96 9.09 2.65 2.84
C ARG A 96 9.43 1.16 2.94
N PHE A 97 8.63 0.38 3.67
CA PHE A 97 8.77 -1.08 3.76
C PHE A 97 8.71 -1.75 2.38
N LEU A 98 7.77 -1.35 1.51
CA LEU A 98 7.68 -1.88 0.14
C LEU A 98 8.94 -1.59 -0.69
N LYS A 99 9.58 -0.44 -0.48
CA LYS A 99 10.75 -0.01 -1.23
C LYS A 99 12.06 -0.61 -0.70
N GLU A 100 12.28 -0.52 0.61
CA GLU A 100 13.58 -0.79 1.22
C GLU A 100 13.71 -2.24 1.69
N VAL A 101 12.60 -2.86 2.10
CA VAL A 101 12.62 -4.24 2.63
C VAL A 101 12.20 -5.24 1.54
N ARG A 102 11.18 -4.90 0.76
CA ARG A 102 10.68 -5.77 -0.32
C ARG A 102 11.29 -5.47 -1.68
N GLU A 103 12.02 -4.37 -1.81
CA GLU A 103 12.73 -3.97 -3.05
C GLU A 103 11.82 -3.98 -4.29
N LEU A 104 10.56 -3.57 -4.12
CA LEU A 104 9.60 -3.57 -5.22
C LEU A 104 9.94 -2.48 -6.25
N ASN A 105 9.69 -2.80 -7.52
CA ASN A 105 9.79 -1.84 -8.60
C ASN A 105 8.88 -0.61 -8.33
N PRO A 106 9.34 0.63 -8.57
CA PRO A 106 8.53 1.85 -8.44
C PRO A 106 7.14 1.75 -9.08
N ARG A 107 7.01 1.07 -10.24
CA ARG A 107 5.71 0.86 -10.89
C ARG A 107 4.77 0.03 -10.02
N THR A 108 5.26 -1.05 -9.42
CA THR A 108 4.48 -1.89 -8.52
C THR A 108 4.10 -1.13 -7.25
N VAL A 109 5.03 -0.35 -6.68
CA VAL A 109 4.71 0.50 -5.52
C VAL A 109 3.64 1.53 -5.86
N ASN A 110 3.66 2.11 -7.05
CA ASN A 110 2.59 3.02 -7.49
C ASN A 110 1.23 2.32 -7.59
N VAL A 111 1.20 1.04 -7.97
CA VAL A 111 -0.05 0.26 -7.95
C VAL A 111 -0.52 0.04 -6.50
N HIS A 112 0.38 -0.27 -5.57
CA HIS A 112 0.03 -0.31 -4.14
C HIS A 112 -0.55 1.02 -3.66
N ILE A 113 0.08 2.15 -3.97
CA ILE A 113 -0.41 3.50 -3.62
C ILE A 113 -1.81 3.75 -4.21
N ALA A 114 -2.04 3.35 -5.47
CA ALA A 114 -3.35 3.51 -6.11
C ALA A 114 -4.43 2.65 -5.43
N GLN A 115 -4.12 1.39 -5.07
CA GLN A 115 -5.07 0.54 -4.35
C GLN A 115 -5.37 1.10 -2.95
N LEU A 116 -4.36 1.64 -2.25
CA LEU A 116 -4.55 2.30 -0.96
C LEU A 116 -5.44 3.53 -1.09
N ARG A 117 -5.19 4.39 -2.08
CA ARG A 117 -6.03 5.57 -2.33
C ARG A 117 -7.48 5.16 -2.53
N ASP A 118 -7.72 4.20 -3.42
CA ASP A 118 -9.07 3.75 -3.74
C ASP A 118 -9.74 3.11 -2.51
N PHE A 119 -8.97 2.37 -1.69
CA PHE A 119 -9.44 1.81 -0.43
C PHE A 119 -9.88 2.90 0.56
N TYR A 120 -9.07 3.94 0.76
CA TYR A 120 -9.40 5.04 1.67
C TYR A 120 -10.63 5.82 1.21
N GLN A 121 -10.74 6.07 -0.09
CA GLN A 121 -11.84 6.87 -0.64
C GLN A 121 -13.17 6.11 -0.69
N TYR A 122 -13.16 4.87 -1.18
CA TYR A 122 -14.40 4.14 -1.46
C TYR A 122 -14.89 3.26 -0.32
N ILE A 123 -14.00 2.82 0.58
CA ILE A 123 -14.34 1.88 1.66
C ILE A 123 -14.32 2.58 3.01
N LEU A 124 -13.25 3.33 3.28
CA LEU A 124 -13.16 4.08 4.53
C LEU A 124 -13.88 5.43 4.47
N HIS A 125 -14.31 5.86 3.28
CA HIS A 125 -14.93 7.16 3.03
C HIS A 125 -14.12 8.34 3.60
N ARG A 126 -12.80 8.27 3.43
CA ARG A 126 -11.84 9.30 3.85
C ARG A 126 -11.19 9.97 2.66
N ASP A 127 -10.89 11.26 2.83
CA ASP A 127 -10.14 12.01 1.83
C ASP A 127 -8.70 11.51 1.72
N TRP A 128 -8.19 11.52 0.49
CA TRP A 128 -6.79 11.18 0.21
C TRP A 128 -6.00 12.44 -0.13
N ASP A 129 -5.12 12.85 0.79
CA ASP A 129 -4.23 13.99 0.56
C ASP A 129 -3.05 13.58 -0.33
N ARG A 130 -3.06 14.08 -1.58
CA ARG A 130 -2.03 13.81 -2.59
C ARG A 130 -0.65 14.34 -2.19
N TYR A 131 -0.56 15.32 -1.30
CA TYR A 131 0.71 15.87 -0.85
C TYR A 131 1.37 15.03 0.26
N GLN A 132 0.61 14.18 0.95
CA GLN A 132 1.16 13.29 2.00
C GLN A 132 1.89 12.09 1.41
N ILE A 133 1.36 11.54 0.31
CA ILE A 133 1.88 10.35 -0.36
C ILE A 133 1.93 10.61 -1.86
N LEU A 134 3.13 10.94 -2.32
CA LEU A 134 3.42 11.13 -3.74
C LEU A 134 3.66 9.79 -4.41
N MET A 135 3.14 9.64 -5.63
CA MET A 135 3.54 8.55 -6.51
C MET A 135 5.03 8.68 -6.83
N GLN A 136 5.71 7.54 -6.93
CA GLN A 136 7.12 7.53 -7.30
C GLN A 136 7.30 7.93 -8.76
N ALA A 137 8.36 8.70 -9.03
CA ALA A 137 8.75 9.08 -10.37
C ALA A 137 9.06 7.82 -11.20
N THR A 138 8.26 7.62 -12.23
CA THR A 138 8.44 6.64 -13.30
C THR A 138 8.43 7.41 -14.61
N ARG A 139 8.90 6.79 -15.70
CA ARG A 139 8.86 7.43 -17.04
C ARG A 139 7.48 8.01 -17.38
N TYR A 140 6.39 7.46 -16.87
CA TYR A 140 5.03 7.94 -17.12
C TYR A 140 4.52 8.99 -16.11
N THR A 141 4.90 8.87 -14.83
CA THR A 141 4.44 9.84 -13.80
C THR A 141 5.23 11.14 -13.80
N ALA A 142 6.43 11.17 -14.37
CA ALA A 142 7.17 12.42 -14.60
C ALA A 142 6.39 13.37 -15.52
N TYR A 143 5.81 12.86 -16.62
CA TYR A 143 4.96 13.64 -17.52
C TYR A 143 3.64 14.09 -16.87
N ALA A 144 3.03 13.26 -16.03
CA ALA A 144 1.78 13.61 -15.35
C ALA A 144 1.98 14.72 -14.31
N MET A 145 3.08 14.68 -13.54
CA MET A 145 3.40 15.74 -12.58
C MET A 145 3.74 17.07 -13.28
N ASP A 146 4.42 17.05 -14.44
CA ASP A 146 4.63 18.26 -15.25
C ASP A 146 3.31 18.82 -15.81
N SER A 147 2.38 17.95 -16.22
CA SER A 147 1.07 18.35 -16.76
C SER A 147 0.20 19.06 -15.72
N ASP A 148 0.14 18.52 -14.49
CA ASP A 148 -0.63 19.11 -13.39
C ASP A 148 -0.01 20.44 -12.93
N PHE A 149 1.33 20.58 -12.96
CA PHE A 149 2.03 21.84 -12.69
C PHE A 149 1.81 22.90 -13.78
N ILE A 150 1.77 22.50 -15.06
CA ILE A 150 1.45 23.39 -16.18
C ILE A 150 0.01 23.92 -16.06
N CYS A 151 -0.94 23.04 -15.75
CA CYS A 151 -2.34 23.40 -15.55
C CYS A 151 -2.52 24.36 -14.35
N MET A 152 -1.81 24.12 -13.24
CA MET A 152 -1.82 25.03 -12.09
C MET A 152 -1.20 26.41 -12.41
N LYS A 153 -0.12 26.47 -13.20
CA LYS A 153 0.47 27.75 -13.61
C LYS A 153 -0.47 28.56 -14.51
N GLN A 154 -1.23 27.90 -15.38
CA GLN A 154 -2.23 28.56 -16.22
C GLN A 154 -3.40 29.11 -15.38
N ALA A 155 -3.86 28.38 -14.37
CA ALA A 155 -4.96 28.83 -13.50
C ALA A 155 -4.60 30.00 -12.57
N LEU A 156 -3.30 30.24 -12.30
CA LEU A 156 -2.83 31.35 -11.47
C LEU A 156 -2.42 32.60 -12.28
N THR A 157 -2.49 32.52 -13.61
CA THR A 157 -2.14 33.64 -14.52
C THR A 157 -3.35 34.19 -15.29
N SER A 158 -4.55 33.75 -14.93
CA SER A 158 -5.84 34.20 -15.46
C SER A 158 -6.64 35.02 -14.45
#